data_AF-A0A329YJE2-F1
#
_entry.id   AF-A0A329YJE2-F1
#
_cell.length_a   1.000
_cell.length_b   1.000
_cell.length_c   1.000
_cell.angle_alpha   90.00
_cell.angle_beta   90.00
_cell.angle_gamma   90.00
#
_symmetry.space_group_name_H-M   'P 1'
#
loop_
_entity.id
_entity.type
_entity.pdbx_description
1 polymer ?
#
loop_
_entity_poly.entity_id
_entity_poly.type
_entity_poly.pdbx_seq_one_letter_code
_entity_poly.pdbx_strand_id
1 'polypeptide(L)'
;MSDGSMRLSDLEAQCLTAWQGMNPDFGYLSFSVIESRSSLPSHQIRRVTRALARKGLVAYARGLFTDMGEPAGAGYGLTASGQQHLSKLEKANG
;
A
#
# COMPACT_ATOMS: atom_id res chain seq x y z
N MET A 1 -24.06 11.47 -12.80
CA MET A 1 -22.62 11.16 -12.76
C MET A 1 -22.51 9.86 -11.99
N SER A 2 -22.19 8.77 -12.68
CA SER A 2 -22.10 7.45 -12.07
C SER A 2 -21.07 7.52 -10.94
N ASP A 3 -21.49 7.17 -9.73
CA ASP A 3 -20.60 6.87 -8.61
C ASP A 3 -19.65 5.75 -9.07
N GLY A 4 -18.49 6.17 -9.59
CA GLY A 4 -17.41 5.31 -10.06
C GLY A 4 -16.58 4.78 -8.90
N SER A 5 -17.23 4.23 -7.86
CA SER A 5 -16.57 3.62 -6.72
C SER A 5 -15.57 2.58 -7.22
N MET A 6 -14.28 2.91 -7.08
CA MET A 6 -13.18 2.08 -7.52
C MET A 6 -13.18 0.75 -6.75
N ARG A 7 -13.42 -0.35 -7.47
CA ARG A 7 -13.37 -1.70 -6.88
C ARG A 7 -11.94 -2.24 -6.85
N LEU A 8 -11.60 -2.90 -5.74
CA LEU A 8 -10.37 -3.67 -5.59
C LEU A 8 -10.66 -5.15 -5.87
N SER A 9 -9.74 -5.81 -6.58
CA SER A 9 -9.66 -7.27 -6.60
C SER A 9 -9.19 -7.79 -5.24
N ASP A 10 -9.40 -9.08 -4.97
CA ASP A 10 -8.96 -9.71 -3.73
C ASP A 10 -7.45 -9.57 -3.52
N LEU A 11 -6.66 -9.71 -4.59
CA LEU A 11 -5.21 -9.54 -4.53
C LEU A 11 -4.84 -8.09 -4.18
N GLU A 12 -5.54 -7.10 -4.75
CA GLU A 12 -5.29 -5.69 -4.42
C GLU A 12 -5.68 -5.36 -2.98
N ALA A 13 -6.80 -5.89 -2.49
CA ALA A 13 -7.21 -5.76 -1.10
C ALA A 13 -6.17 -6.40 -0.16
N GLN A 14 -5.73 -7.63 -0.44
CA GLN A 14 -4.67 -8.33 0.32
C GLN A 14 -3.32 -7.60 0.25
N CYS A 15 -2.98 -6.95 -0.86
CA CYS A 15 -1.76 -6.16 -0.94
C CYS A 15 -1.89 -4.88 -0.10
N LEU A 16 -3.07 -4.23 -0.11
CA LEU A 16 -3.31 -3.00 0.61
C LEU A 16 -3.23 -3.18 2.14
N THR A 17 -3.54 -4.38 2.66
CA THR A 17 -3.39 -4.68 4.10
C THR A 17 -1.94 -4.62 4.59
N ALA A 18 -0.94 -4.63 3.69
CA ALA A 18 0.45 -4.44 4.09
C ALA A 18 0.68 -3.11 4.84
N TRP A 19 -0.17 -2.10 4.63
CA TRP A 19 -0.09 -0.81 5.33
C TRP A 19 -0.90 -0.73 6.63
N GLN A 20 -1.51 -1.81 7.11
CA GLN A 20 -2.22 -1.81 8.40
C GLN A 20 -1.30 -1.35 9.54
N GLY A 21 -1.80 -0.43 10.36
CA GLY A 21 -1.05 0.16 11.48
C GLY A 21 0.10 1.09 11.10
N MET A 22 0.30 1.41 9.82
CA MET A 22 1.32 2.37 9.40
C MET A 22 0.85 3.81 9.57
N ASN A 23 1.76 4.71 9.93
CA ASN A 23 1.52 6.15 9.88
C ASN A 23 1.44 6.61 8.40
N PRO A 24 0.35 7.24 7.94
CA PRO A 24 0.20 7.69 6.55
C PRO A 24 1.26 8.72 6.10
N ASP A 25 1.79 9.52 7.04
CA ASP A 25 2.70 10.62 6.71
C ASP A 25 4.16 10.15 6.51
N PHE A 26 4.53 9.00 7.07
CA PHE A 26 5.91 8.49 7.06
C PHE A 26 6.03 7.01 6.66
N GLY A 27 4.90 6.31 6.51
CA GLY A 27 4.83 4.87 6.29
C GLY A 27 5.07 4.44 4.85
N TYR A 28 6.30 4.56 4.37
CA TYR A 28 6.72 4.01 3.08
C TYR A 28 7.25 2.59 3.23
N LEU A 29 6.73 1.67 2.40
CA LEU A 29 7.14 0.26 2.40
C LEU A 29 7.85 -0.09 1.08
N SER A 30 8.98 -0.78 1.18
CA SER A 30 9.65 -1.38 0.03
C SER A 30 8.91 -2.65 -0.41
N PHE A 31 9.22 -3.20 -1.60
CA PHE A 31 8.58 -4.44 -2.05
C PHE A 31 8.82 -5.63 -1.11
N SER A 32 10.02 -5.75 -0.52
CA SER A 32 10.31 -6.83 0.43
C SER A 32 9.49 -6.71 1.70
N VAL A 33 9.27 -5.49 2.19
CA VAL A 33 8.44 -5.23 3.37
C VAL A 33 6.95 -5.45 3.05
N ILE A 34 6.49 -5.06 1.86
CA ILE A 34 5.12 -5.35 1.41
C ILE A 34 4.91 -6.86 1.32
N GLU A 35 5.88 -7.59 0.78
CA GLU A 35 5.84 -9.06 0.72
C GLU A 35 5.75 -9.67 2.10
N SER A 36 6.59 -9.29 3.06
CA SER A 36 6.57 -9.85 4.42
C SER A 36 5.30 -9.51 5.21
N ARG A 37 4.59 -8.46 4.82
CA ARG A 37 3.37 -7.96 5.51
C ARG A 37 2.08 -8.32 4.81
N SER A 38 2.15 -8.86 3.58
CA SER A 38 0.97 -9.31 2.83
C SER A 38 0.95 -10.83 2.75
N SER A 39 -0.20 -11.39 2.43
CA SER A 39 -0.35 -12.83 2.17
C SER A 39 -0.04 -13.21 0.71
N LEU A 40 0.64 -12.34 -0.04
CA LEU A 40 0.84 -12.50 -1.47
C LEU A 40 2.21 -13.09 -1.83
N PRO A 41 2.29 -13.91 -2.88
CA PRO A 41 3.57 -14.42 -3.37
C PRO A 41 4.39 -13.32 -4.07
N SER A 42 5.72 -13.39 -3.95
CA SER A 42 6.68 -12.37 -4.44
C SER A 42 6.47 -11.96 -5.90
N HIS A 43 6.15 -12.92 -6.76
CA HIS A 43 5.94 -12.69 -8.19
C HIS A 43 4.73 -11.78 -8.49
N GLN A 44 3.81 -11.61 -7.54
CA GLN A 44 2.61 -10.77 -7.70
C GLN A 44 2.78 -9.36 -7.12
N ILE A 45 3.61 -9.19 -6.09
CA ILE A 45 3.77 -7.94 -5.32
C ILE A 45 3.96 -6.74 -6.24
N ARG A 46 4.98 -6.77 -7.10
CA ARG A 46 5.30 -5.63 -7.99
C ARG A 46 4.14 -5.24 -8.90
N ARG A 47 3.42 -6.23 -9.44
CA ARG A 47 2.29 -6.00 -10.36
C ARG A 47 1.12 -5.37 -9.60
N VAL A 48 0.79 -5.93 -8.44
CA VAL A 48 -0.37 -5.51 -7.63
C VAL A 48 -0.13 -4.15 -6.97
N THR A 49 1.04 -3.91 -6.36
CA THR A 49 1.38 -2.61 -5.78
C THR A 49 1.34 -1.50 -6.84
N ARG A 50 1.82 -1.76 -8.06
CA ARG A 50 1.72 -0.79 -9.16
C ARG A 50 0.27 -0.56 -9.61
N ALA A 51 -0.59 -1.58 -9.53
CA ALA A 51 -2.01 -1.40 -9.79
C ALA A 51 -2.67 -0.50 -8.74
N LEU A 52 -2.36 -0.70 -7.46
CA LEU A 52 -2.77 0.21 -6.37
C LEU A 52 -2.26 1.64 -6.59
N ALA A 53 -1.02 1.80 -7.06
CA ALA A 53 -0.45 3.10 -7.36
C ALA A 53 -1.17 3.82 -8.52
N ARG A 54 -1.46 3.09 -9.62
CA ARG A 54 -2.26 3.64 -10.74
C ARG A 54 -3.68 4.02 -10.33
N LYS A 55 -4.22 3.33 -9.32
CA LYS A 55 -5.49 3.61 -8.66
C LYS A 55 -5.42 4.78 -7.66
N GLY A 56 -4.24 5.36 -7.44
CA GLY A 56 -4.04 6.47 -6.51
C GLY A 56 -4.16 6.09 -5.04
N LEU A 57 -4.05 4.80 -4.68
CA LEU A 57 -4.14 4.33 -3.30
C LEU A 57 -2.80 4.33 -2.58
N VAL A 58 -1.70 4.19 -3.32
CA VAL A 58 -0.35 4.34 -2.81
C VAL A 58 0.47 5.24 -3.73
N ALA A 59 1.45 5.95 -3.19
CA ALA A 59 2.35 6.82 -3.94
C ALA A 59 3.78 6.30 -3.86
N TYR A 60 4.46 6.23 -5.00
CA TYR A 60 5.87 5.88 -5.06
C TYR A 60 6.74 7.05 -4.60
N ALA A 61 7.74 6.76 -3.77
CA ALA A 61 8.80 7.69 -3.40
C ALA A 61 10.18 7.03 -3.51
N ARG A 62 11.20 7.85 -3.79
CA ARG A 62 12.61 7.47 -3.91
C ARG A 62 13.47 8.34 -3.01
N GLY A 63 14.67 7.86 -2.68
CA GLY A 63 15.57 8.56 -1.77
C GLY A 63 15.02 8.55 -0.33
N LEU A 64 14.38 7.46 0.06
CA LEU A 64 13.90 7.26 1.43
C LEU A 64 15.09 7.04 2.37
N PHE A 65 14.92 7.46 3.61
CA PHE A 65 15.87 7.25 4.70
C PHE A 65 15.16 6.63 5.90
N THR A 66 15.89 5.86 6.68
CA THR A 66 15.43 5.37 7.99
C THR A 66 15.45 6.52 9.01
N ASP A 67 14.81 6.32 10.16
CA ASP A 67 14.83 7.28 11.27
C ASP A 67 16.24 7.51 11.83
N MET A 68 17.18 6.58 11.55
CA MET A 68 18.59 6.69 11.89
C MET A 68 19.41 7.44 10.84
N GLY A 69 18.77 7.96 9.78
CA GLY A 69 19.42 8.69 8.69
C GLY A 69 20.12 7.79 7.67
N GLU A 70 19.83 6.49 7.65
CA GLU A 70 20.44 5.55 6.70
C GLU A 70 19.61 5.49 5.41
N PRO A 71 20.24 5.39 4.22
CA PRO A 71 19.50 5.23 2.97
C PRO A 71 18.63 3.96 2.96
N ALA A 72 17.33 4.12 2.78
CA ALA A 72 16.33 3.05 2.66
C ALA A 72 15.86 2.82 1.21
N GLY A 73 16.37 3.61 0.26
CA GLY A 73 16.12 3.43 -1.16
C GLY A 73 14.77 3.99 -1.61
N ALA A 74 13.82 3.11 -1.95
CA ALA A 74 12.54 3.51 -2.51
C ALA A 74 11.38 2.63 -2.01
N GLY A 75 10.17 3.18 -2.01
CA GLY A 75 9.00 2.52 -1.44
C GLY A 75 7.70 3.16 -1.86
N TYR A 76 6.61 2.65 -1.28
CA TYR A 76 5.25 3.09 -1.53
C TYR A 76 4.58 3.49 -0.20
N GLY A 77 4.01 4.68 -0.15
CA GLY A 77 3.26 5.20 1.01
C GLY A 77 1.77 5.26 0.72
N LEU A 78 0.92 5.17 1.74
CA LEU A 78 -0.53 5.35 1.58
C LEU A 78 -0.85 6.78 1.15
N THR A 79 -1.82 6.93 0.25
CA THR A 79 -2.48 8.22 0.04
C THR A 79 -3.68 8.35 0.99
N ALA A 80 -4.28 9.54 1.06
CA ALA A 80 -5.55 9.72 1.77
C ALA A 80 -6.65 8.77 1.25
N SER A 81 -6.72 8.53 -0.07
CA SER A 81 -7.65 7.57 -0.66
C SER A 81 -7.31 6.12 -0.27
N GLY A 82 -6.02 5.79 -0.22
CA GLY A 82 -5.51 4.51 0.31
C GLY A 82 -5.99 4.24 1.73
N GLN A 83 -5.77 5.21 2.62
CA GLN A 83 -6.18 5.12 4.02
C GLN A 83 -7.69 4.88 4.17
N GLN A 84 -8.51 5.60 3.41
CA GLN A 84 -9.96 5.42 3.44
C GLN A 84 -10.39 4.01 3.01
N HIS A 85 -9.72 3.42 2.01
CA HIS A 85 -10.02 2.05 1.57
C HIS A 85 -9.56 1.03 2.61
N LEU A 86 -8.37 1.22 3.17
CA LEU A 86 -7.85 0.35 4.22
C LEU A 86 -8.77 0.30 5.44
N SER A 87 -9.23 1.46 5.92
CA SER A 87 -10.16 1.52 7.04
C SER A 87 -11.53 0.89 6.74
N LYS A 88 -11.97 0.85 5.48
CA LYS A 88 -13.18 0.10 5.10
C LYS A 88 -12.95 -1.41 5.14
N LEU A 89 -11.79 -1.88 4.70
CA LEU A 89 -11.41 -3.30 4.78
C LEU A 89 -11.32 -3.78 6.23
N GLU A 90 -10.73 -2.97 7.12
CA GLU A 90 -10.63 -3.29 8.56
C GLU A 90 -12.02 -3.45 9.20
N LYS A 91 -12.96 -2.54 8.88
CA LYS A 91 -14.35 -2.62 9.37
C LYS A 91 -15.15 -3.79 8.80
N ALA A 92 -14.76 -4.30 7.64
CA ALA A 92 -15.44 -5.45 7.02
C ALA A 92 -14.94 -6.80 7.60
N ASN A 93 -13.77 -6.81 8.23
CA ASN A 93 -13.13 -8.01 8.77
C ASN A 93 -13.25 -8.15 10.30
N GLY A 94 -13.80 -7.15 10.99
CA GLY A 94 -14.09 -7.16 12.43
C GLY A 94 -15.58 -7.25 12.69
#